data_AF-A0A973JJC8-F1
#
_entry.id   AF-A0A973JJC8-F1
#
_cell.length_a   1.000
_cell.length_b   1.000
_cell.length_c   1.000
_cell.angle_alpha   90.00
_cell.angle_beta   90.00
_cell.angle_gamma   90.00
#
_symmetry.space_group_name_H-M   'P 1'
#
loop_
_entity.id
_entity.type
_entity.pdbx_description
1 polymer ?
#
loop_
_entity_poly.entity_id
_entity_poly.type
_entity_poly.pdbx_seq_one_letter_code
_entity_poly.pdbx_strand_id
1 'polypeptide(L)'
;MGPALVASIAYVDPGNVAANVTAGSRYGYLLLWVLLTASLMAVLVQYQSARLGLVTGRTLPELVGDRLRRPARLAFWVQAEVVAAATDLAEVIGGAIALNLLFDLPLVLGGVIIGAVSMALLAVQNHYGQRSFESVVIALLAVIAIGFVSGVLVDPPDPREVAAGFIPRFAGTDSVLLATSMLGATVMPHAIYVHSALARDRHGRPHAGHQRSHLLRVTRWDVLVALGIAGVVNIAMLVLAATSLRGIPGTDTIEGAHAAVVS
;
A
#
# COMPACT_ATOMS: atom_id res chain seq x y z
N MET A 1 -18.69 3.94 1.88
CA MET A 1 -17.56 3.28 2.55
C MET A 1 -17.32 1.99 1.79
N GLY A 2 -16.23 1.85 1.05
CA GLY A 2 -15.91 0.55 0.44
C GLY A 2 -14.83 0.54 -0.63
N PRO A 3 -14.96 1.26 -1.76
CA PRO A 3 -13.94 1.21 -2.82
C PRO A 3 -12.63 1.90 -2.44
N ALA A 4 -12.71 3.02 -1.69
CA ALA A 4 -11.51 3.68 -1.18
C ALA A 4 -10.85 2.88 -0.06
N LEU A 5 -11.63 2.15 0.73
CA LEU A 5 -11.11 1.29 1.78
C LEU A 5 -10.34 0.11 1.17
N VAL A 6 -10.92 -0.58 0.16
CA VAL A 6 -10.25 -1.63 -0.63
C VAL A 6 -8.99 -1.10 -1.32
N ALA A 7 -9.01 0.13 -1.84
CA ALA A 7 -7.83 0.74 -2.42
C ALA A 7 -6.76 1.10 -1.38
N SER A 8 -7.16 1.37 -0.13
CA SER A 8 -6.21 1.67 0.96
C SER A 8 -5.51 0.42 1.49
N ILE A 9 -6.08 -0.76 1.25
CA ILE A 9 -5.48 -2.07 1.60
C ILE A 9 -4.18 -2.27 0.83
N ALA A 10 -4.14 -1.86 -0.43
CA ALA A 10 -2.94 -1.93 -1.25
C ALA A 10 -1.77 -1.10 -0.68
N TYR A 11 -2.05 -0.12 0.19
CA TYR A 11 -1.02 0.69 0.84
C TYR A 11 -0.43 0.07 2.12
N VAL A 12 -0.89 -1.11 2.53
CA VAL A 12 -0.38 -1.87 3.68
C VAL A 12 0.10 -3.26 3.20
N ASP A 13 0.50 -3.34 1.93
CA ASP A 13 1.03 -4.57 1.34
C ASP A 13 2.43 -4.91 1.91
N PRO A 14 2.87 -6.17 1.82
CA PRO A 14 4.18 -6.59 2.31
C PRO A 14 5.34 -5.79 1.71
N GLY A 15 5.19 -5.29 0.47
CA GLY A 15 6.17 -4.42 -0.17
C GLY A 15 6.33 -3.08 0.54
N ASN A 16 5.22 -2.40 0.88
CA ASN A 16 5.26 -1.16 1.63
C ASN A 16 5.71 -1.37 3.09
N VAL A 17 5.28 -2.46 3.72
CA VAL A 17 5.77 -2.85 5.06
C VAL A 17 7.28 -3.05 5.05
N ALA A 18 7.82 -3.83 4.11
CA ALA A 18 9.25 -4.06 3.99
C ALA A 18 10.03 -2.76 3.75
N ALA A 19 9.59 -1.93 2.80
CA ALA A 19 10.25 -0.66 2.50
C ALA A 19 10.25 0.29 3.70
N ASN A 20 9.13 0.42 4.41
CA ASN A 20 9.01 1.30 5.58
C ASN A 20 9.82 0.80 6.78
N VAL A 21 9.81 -0.51 7.03
CA VAL A 21 10.58 -1.12 8.12
C VAL A 21 12.08 -1.00 7.85
N THR A 22 12.55 -1.30 6.62
CA THR A 22 13.96 -1.12 6.25
C THR A 22 14.39 0.36 6.29
N ALA A 23 13.50 1.28 5.92
CA ALA A 23 13.76 2.72 6.04
C ALA A 23 13.90 3.16 7.49
N GLY A 24 13.00 2.69 8.36
CA GLY A 24 13.05 2.95 9.80
C GLY A 24 14.28 2.34 10.47
N SER A 25 14.63 1.09 10.18
CA SER A 25 15.78 0.43 10.81
C SER A 25 17.12 1.06 10.40
N ARG A 26 17.30 1.39 9.12
CA ARG A 26 18.59 1.85 8.57
C ARG A 26 18.80 3.36 8.64
N TYR A 27 17.74 4.16 8.47
CA TYR A 27 17.82 5.63 8.45
C TYR A 27 16.99 6.30 9.56
N GLY A 28 16.25 5.53 10.35
CA GLY A 28 15.34 6.04 11.37
C GLY A 28 14.32 7.00 10.79
N TYR A 29 14.20 8.16 11.42
CA TYR A 29 13.21 9.17 11.05
C TYR A 29 13.53 9.95 9.77
N LEU A 30 14.72 9.79 9.18
CA LEU A 30 15.20 10.63 8.08
C LEU A 30 14.32 10.58 6.82
N LEU A 31 13.64 9.45 6.58
CA LEU A 31 12.80 9.23 5.40
C LEU A 31 11.30 9.46 5.66
N LEU A 32 10.92 9.96 6.85
CA LEU A 32 9.51 10.27 7.18
C LEU A 32 8.90 11.28 6.21
N TRP A 33 9.65 12.31 5.82
CA TRP A 33 9.16 13.29 4.85
C TRP A 33 8.90 12.68 3.46
N VAL A 34 9.70 11.69 3.04
CA VAL A 34 9.49 10.96 1.78
C VAL A 34 8.19 10.18 1.86
N LEU A 35 7.95 9.47 2.96
CA LEU A 35 6.71 8.73 3.18
C LEU A 35 5.48 9.65 3.21
N LEU A 36 5.59 10.79 3.88
CA LEU A 36 4.52 11.78 3.94
C LEU A 36 4.22 12.36 2.55
N THR A 37 5.26 12.75 1.81
CA THR A 37 5.09 13.30 0.46
C THR A 37 4.55 12.26 -0.52
N ALA A 38 5.00 11.00 -0.43
CA ALA A 38 4.48 9.87 -1.20
C ALA A 38 2.99 9.64 -0.92
N SER A 39 2.60 9.63 0.36
CA SER A 39 1.20 9.49 0.78
C SER A 39 0.32 10.63 0.27
N LEU A 40 0.84 11.87 0.30
CA LEU A 40 0.11 13.03 -0.22
C LEU A 40 -0.05 12.97 -1.75
N MET A 41 0.99 12.56 -2.48
CA MET A 41 0.93 12.34 -3.93
C MET A 41 -0.07 11.23 -4.27
N ALA A 42 -0.07 10.13 -3.52
CA ALA A 42 -1.04 9.06 -3.64
C ALA A 42 -2.48 9.56 -3.49
N VAL A 43 -2.79 10.36 -2.46
CA VAL A 43 -4.12 10.97 -2.28
C VAL A 43 -4.53 11.79 -3.49
N LEU A 44 -3.61 12.62 -4.00
CA LEU A 44 -3.89 13.47 -5.16
C LEU A 44 -4.16 12.62 -6.41
N VAL A 45 -3.29 11.67 -6.72
CA VAL A 45 -3.38 10.83 -7.92
C VAL A 45 -4.62 9.94 -7.86
N GLN A 46 -4.91 9.34 -6.71
CA GLN A 46 -6.09 8.51 -6.51
C GLN A 46 -7.39 9.31 -6.67
N TYR A 47 -7.42 10.53 -6.11
CA TYR A 47 -8.55 11.43 -6.29
C TYR A 47 -8.77 11.82 -7.75
N GLN A 48 -7.70 12.11 -8.50
CA GLN A 48 -7.83 12.41 -9.93
C GLN A 48 -8.31 11.20 -10.73
N SER A 49 -7.84 9.99 -10.41
CA SER A 49 -8.29 8.75 -11.04
C SER A 49 -9.77 8.47 -10.79
N ALA A 50 -10.23 8.60 -9.54
CA ALA A 50 -11.64 8.48 -9.19
C ALA A 50 -12.50 9.56 -9.88
N ARG A 51 -12.02 10.82 -9.88
CA ARG A 51 -12.69 11.93 -10.57
C ARG A 51 -12.81 11.65 -12.07
N LEU A 52 -11.76 11.13 -12.71
CA LEU A 52 -11.79 10.77 -14.12
C LEU A 52 -12.87 9.74 -14.39
N GLY A 53 -12.90 8.62 -13.66
CA GLY A 53 -13.90 7.55 -13.84
C GLY A 53 -15.32 8.03 -13.64
N LEU A 54 -15.57 8.85 -12.60
CA LEU A 54 -16.87 9.46 -12.33
C LEU A 54 -17.29 10.49 -13.38
N VAL A 55 -16.33 11.20 -13.98
CA VAL A 55 -16.62 12.31 -14.91
C VAL A 55 -16.83 11.83 -16.33
N THR A 56 -15.99 10.91 -16.80
CA THR A 56 -16.01 10.41 -18.17
C THR A 56 -16.87 9.16 -18.33
N GLY A 57 -17.16 8.45 -17.23
CA GLY A 57 -17.83 7.15 -17.26
C GLY A 57 -16.99 6.06 -17.96
N ARG A 58 -15.68 6.29 -18.12
CA ARG A 58 -14.72 5.39 -18.76
C ARG A 58 -13.54 5.16 -17.82
N THR A 59 -12.94 3.97 -17.90
CA THR A 59 -11.74 3.66 -17.12
C THR A 59 -10.53 4.37 -17.71
N LEU A 60 -9.50 4.57 -16.89
CA LEU A 60 -8.25 5.18 -17.34
C LEU A 60 -7.60 4.39 -18.51
N PRO A 61 -7.58 3.03 -18.50
CA PRO A 61 -7.13 2.24 -19.64
C PRO A 61 -7.98 2.40 -20.91
N GLU A 62 -9.30 2.55 -20.80
CA GLU A 62 -10.19 2.81 -21.96
C GLU A 62 -9.86 4.16 -22.62
N LEU A 63 -9.66 5.20 -21.82
CA LEU A 63 -9.27 6.53 -22.31
C LEU A 63 -7.89 6.54 -22.96
N VAL A 64 -6.92 5.86 -22.35
CA VAL A 64 -5.58 5.68 -22.90
C VAL A 64 -5.64 4.88 -24.21
N GLY A 65 -6.45 3.82 -24.25
CA GLY A 65 -6.66 2.99 -25.43
C GLY A 65 -7.32 3.71 -26.61
N ASP A 66 -8.22 4.66 -26.35
CA ASP A 66 -8.88 5.48 -27.36
C ASP A 66 -7.99 6.61 -27.91
N ARG A 67 -7.07 7.12 -27.08
CA ARG A 67 -6.19 8.25 -27.45
C ARG A 67 -4.86 7.80 -28.04
N LEU A 68 -4.38 6.60 -27.73
CA LEU A 68 -3.08 6.11 -28.17
C LEU A 68 -3.16 5.19 -29.38
N ARG A 69 -2.10 5.23 -30.21
CA ARG A 69 -1.89 4.27 -31.31
C ARG A 69 -1.59 2.88 -30.75
N ARG A 70 -1.93 1.82 -31.51
CA ARG A 70 -1.72 0.40 -31.15
C ARG A 70 -0.36 0.08 -30.47
N PRO A 71 0.81 0.55 -30.95
CA PRO A 71 2.09 0.21 -30.30
C PRO A 71 2.21 0.80 -28.89
N ALA A 72 1.81 2.06 -28.68
CA ALA A 72 1.84 2.68 -27.36
C ALA A 72 0.85 2.02 -26.40
N ARG A 73 -0.33 1.63 -26.88
CA ARG A 73 -1.31 0.88 -26.09
C ARG A 73 -0.77 -0.48 -25.62
N LEU A 74 -0.08 -1.21 -26.51
CA LEU A 74 0.56 -2.48 -26.14
C LEU A 74 1.71 -2.26 -25.15
N ALA A 75 2.50 -1.19 -25.29
CA ALA A 75 3.55 -0.86 -24.32
C ALA A 75 2.98 -0.60 -22.92
N PHE A 76 1.90 0.19 -22.81
CA PHE A 76 1.22 0.40 -21.53
C PHE A 76 0.62 -0.88 -20.96
N TRP A 77 0.09 -1.76 -21.81
CA TRP A 77 -0.42 -3.06 -21.38
C TRP A 77 0.70 -3.95 -20.81
N VAL A 78 1.83 -4.09 -21.52
CA VAL A 78 3.00 -4.84 -21.04
C VAL A 78 3.51 -4.25 -19.72
N GLN A 79 3.61 -2.93 -19.62
CA GLN A 79 4.04 -2.27 -18.39
C GLN A 79 3.10 -2.58 -17.22
N ALA A 80 1.78 -2.51 -17.43
CA ALA A 80 0.81 -2.82 -16.39
C ALA A 80 0.90 -4.28 -15.93
N GLU A 81 1.06 -5.21 -16.88
CA GLU A 81 1.21 -6.64 -16.60
C GLU A 81 2.48 -6.94 -15.78
N VAL A 82 3.62 -6.35 -16.17
CA VAL A 82 4.89 -6.51 -15.45
C VAL A 82 4.79 -5.95 -14.02
N VAL A 83 4.14 -4.81 -13.84
CA VAL A 83 3.94 -4.20 -12.52
C VAL A 83 3.01 -5.04 -11.65
N ALA A 84 1.95 -5.61 -12.22
CA ALA A 84 1.05 -6.50 -11.51
C ALA A 84 1.79 -7.77 -11.07
N ALA A 85 2.53 -8.42 -11.98
CA ALA A 85 3.33 -9.60 -11.66
C ALA A 85 4.41 -9.33 -10.60
N ALA A 86 5.03 -8.15 -10.61
CA ALA A 86 5.99 -7.75 -9.59
C ALA A 86 5.34 -7.57 -8.21
N THR A 87 4.10 -7.08 -8.16
CA THR A 87 3.34 -6.91 -6.92
C THR A 87 2.94 -8.27 -6.35
N ASP A 88 2.40 -9.17 -7.18
CA ASP A 88 2.08 -10.56 -6.79
C ASP A 88 3.30 -11.28 -6.23
N LEU A 89 4.47 -11.11 -6.88
CA LEU A 89 5.72 -11.71 -6.41
C LEU A 89 6.12 -11.16 -5.03
N ALA A 90 5.98 -9.85 -4.80
CA ALA A 90 6.27 -9.24 -3.50
C ALA A 90 5.33 -9.77 -2.40
N GLU A 91 4.04 -10.00 -2.70
CA GLU A 91 3.09 -10.57 -1.75
C GLU A 91 3.42 -12.02 -1.39
N VAL A 92 3.75 -12.85 -2.38
CA VAL A 92 4.12 -14.26 -2.16
C VAL A 92 5.41 -14.36 -1.33
N ILE A 93 6.43 -13.55 -1.65
CA ILE A 93 7.69 -13.53 -0.91
C ILE A 93 7.45 -13.02 0.52
N GLY A 94 6.70 -11.93 0.69
CA GLY A 94 6.40 -11.38 2.00
C GLY A 94 5.64 -12.37 2.89
N GLY A 95 4.64 -13.06 2.35
CA GLY A 95 3.91 -14.11 3.05
C GLY A 95 4.77 -15.32 3.39
N ALA A 96 5.66 -15.74 2.48
CA ALA A 96 6.58 -16.84 2.73
C ALA A 96 7.56 -16.53 3.88
N ILE A 97 8.09 -15.30 3.91
CA ILE A 97 8.96 -14.84 5.00
C ILE A 97 8.18 -14.77 6.32
N ALA A 98 6.93 -14.26 6.31
CA ALA A 98 6.10 -14.23 7.52
C ALA A 98 5.86 -15.64 8.11
N LEU A 99 5.58 -16.64 7.26
CA LEU A 99 5.42 -18.03 7.69
C LEU A 99 6.73 -18.66 8.17
N ASN A 100 7.85 -18.32 7.53
CA ASN A 100 9.17 -18.74 7.98
C ASN A 100 9.44 -18.21 9.39
N LEU A 101 9.12 -16.95 9.67
CA LEU A 101 9.36 -16.34 10.98
C LEU A 101 8.43 -16.86 12.08
N LEU A 102 7.16 -17.13 11.75
CA LEU A 102 6.16 -17.53 12.74
C LEU A 102 6.22 -19.04 13.08
N PHE A 103 6.60 -19.87 12.12
CA PHE A 103 6.53 -21.33 12.23
C PHE A 103 7.84 -22.07 11.88
N ASP A 104 8.95 -21.34 11.66
CA ASP A 104 10.24 -21.88 11.20
C ASP A 104 10.13 -22.73 9.92
N LEU A 105 9.15 -22.41 9.06
CA LEU A 105 8.91 -23.16 7.83
C LEU A 105 9.88 -22.78 6.71
N PRO A 106 10.33 -23.72 5.85
CA PRO A 106 11.17 -23.39 4.70
C PRO A 106 10.47 -22.40 3.75
N LEU A 107 11.19 -21.41 3.22
CA LEU A 107 10.65 -20.39 2.32
C LEU A 107 9.87 -20.98 1.12
N VAL A 108 10.33 -22.09 0.57
CA VAL A 108 9.66 -22.78 -0.55
C VAL A 108 8.29 -23.33 -0.13
N LEU A 109 8.19 -23.91 1.07
CA LEU A 109 6.93 -24.39 1.64
C LEU A 109 6.01 -23.21 1.99
N GLY A 110 6.56 -22.14 2.58
CA GLY A 110 5.82 -20.91 2.86
C GLY A 110 5.20 -20.30 1.59
N GLY A 111 5.97 -20.20 0.51
CA GLY A 111 5.49 -19.68 -0.78
C GLY A 111 4.37 -20.54 -1.39
N VAL A 112 4.49 -21.88 -1.32
CA VAL A 112 3.43 -22.79 -1.79
C VAL A 112 2.17 -22.66 -0.94
N ILE A 113 2.30 -22.55 0.38
CA ILE A 113 1.15 -22.37 1.29
C ILE A 113 0.45 -21.05 0.99
N ILE A 114 1.19 -19.94 0.87
CA ILE A 114 0.62 -18.63 0.55
C ILE A 114 -0.04 -18.65 -0.82
N GLY A 115 0.60 -19.23 -1.84
CA GLY A 115 -0.02 -19.38 -3.16
C GLY A 115 -1.32 -20.17 -3.11
N ALA A 116 -1.35 -21.28 -2.35
CA ALA A 116 -2.56 -22.08 -2.16
C ALA A 116 -3.67 -21.32 -1.40
N VAL A 117 -3.29 -20.56 -0.36
CA VAL A 117 -4.20 -19.74 0.44
C VAL A 117 -4.78 -18.59 -0.40
N SER A 118 -3.95 -17.90 -1.20
CA SER A 118 -4.40 -16.86 -2.12
C SER A 118 -5.38 -17.43 -3.16
N MET A 119 -5.10 -18.61 -3.72
CA MET A 119 -6.00 -19.28 -4.66
C MET A 119 -7.33 -19.69 -3.98
N ALA A 120 -7.27 -20.17 -2.74
CA ALA A 120 -8.44 -20.50 -1.95
C ALA A 120 -9.28 -19.26 -1.62
N LEU A 121 -8.64 -18.15 -1.25
CA LEU A 121 -9.29 -16.86 -1.03
C LEU A 121 -10.04 -16.38 -2.29
N LEU A 122 -9.40 -16.47 -3.46
CA LEU A 122 -10.04 -16.14 -4.73
C LEU A 122 -11.23 -17.07 -5.04
N ALA A 123 -11.11 -18.36 -4.77
CA ALA A 123 -12.21 -19.31 -4.95
C ALA A 123 -13.40 -19.01 -4.00
N VAL A 124 -13.10 -18.67 -2.74
CA VAL A 124 -14.11 -18.28 -1.74
C VAL A 124 -14.77 -16.94 -2.11
N GLN A 125 -14.01 -15.97 -2.61
CA GLN A 125 -14.53 -14.69 -3.09
C GLN A 125 -15.57 -14.88 -4.19
N ASN A 126 -15.32 -15.82 -5.11
CA ASN A 126 -16.25 -16.14 -6.20
C ASN A 126 -17.57 -16.77 -5.69
N HIS A 127 -17.55 -17.43 -4.53
CA HIS A 127 -18.71 -18.16 -4.00
C HIS A 127 -19.51 -17.39 -2.93
N TYR A 128 -18.84 -16.65 -2.03
CA TYR A 128 -19.45 -16.00 -0.86
C TYR A 128 -19.71 -14.48 -1.02
N GLY A 129 -19.35 -13.92 -2.18
CA GLY A 129 -19.64 -12.54 -2.54
C GLY A 129 -18.72 -11.48 -1.90
N GLN A 130 -18.72 -10.29 -2.50
CA GLN A 130 -17.71 -9.25 -2.27
C GLN A 130 -17.72 -8.64 -0.85
N ARG A 131 -18.87 -8.63 -0.15
CA ARG A 131 -19.00 -8.02 1.18
C ARG A 131 -18.32 -8.82 2.29
N SER A 132 -18.39 -10.14 2.22
CA SER A 132 -17.78 -11.04 3.21
C SER A 132 -16.26 -10.96 3.12
N PHE A 133 -15.73 -10.97 1.89
CA PHE A 133 -14.31 -10.76 1.61
C PHE A 133 -13.83 -9.41 2.16
N GLU A 134 -14.54 -8.32 1.85
CA GLU A 134 -14.20 -6.99 2.35
C GLU A 134 -14.12 -6.94 3.88
N SER A 135 -15.05 -7.58 4.58
CA SER A 135 -15.08 -7.59 6.06
C SER A 135 -13.88 -8.33 6.66
N VAL A 136 -13.46 -9.45 6.07
CA VAL A 136 -12.29 -10.23 6.52
C VAL A 136 -11.01 -9.40 6.36
N VAL A 137 -10.84 -8.73 5.22
CA VAL A 137 -9.64 -7.94 4.97
C VAL A 137 -9.59 -6.71 5.88
N ILE A 138 -10.73 -6.06 6.15
CA ILE A 138 -10.80 -4.96 7.14
C ILE A 138 -10.37 -5.43 8.52
N ALA A 139 -10.83 -6.62 8.95
CA ALA A 139 -10.45 -7.17 10.24
C ALA A 139 -8.93 -7.43 10.32
N LEU A 140 -8.33 -8.02 9.28
CA LEU A 140 -6.88 -8.24 9.21
C LEU A 140 -6.09 -6.93 9.25
N LEU A 141 -6.52 -5.92 8.50
CA LEU A 141 -5.89 -4.60 8.54
C LEU A 141 -6.02 -3.92 9.90
N ALA A 142 -7.16 -4.06 10.56
CA ALA A 142 -7.35 -3.53 11.90
C ALA A 142 -6.36 -4.17 12.88
N VAL A 143 -6.15 -5.48 12.79
CA VAL A 143 -5.15 -6.19 13.61
C VAL A 143 -3.74 -5.64 13.36
N ILE A 144 -3.34 -5.47 12.09
CA ILE A 144 -2.02 -4.92 11.72
C ILE A 144 -1.87 -3.48 12.25
N ALA A 145 -2.86 -2.63 11.99
CA ALA A 145 -2.85 -1.23 12.41
C ALA A 145 -2.79 -1.10 13.94
N ILE A 146 -3.59 -1.89 14.65
CA ILE A 146 -3.57 -1.91 16.13
C ILE A 146 -2.22 -2.39 16.63
N GLY A 147 -1.62 -3.42 16.03
CA GLY A 147 -0.31 -3.94 16.42
C GLY A 147 0.82 -2.91 16.28
N PHE A 148 0.88 -2.20 15.15
CA PHE A 148 1.89 -1.17 14.95
C PHE A 148 1.66 0.07 15.83
N VAL A 149 0.41 0.53 15.94
CA VAL A 149 0.08 1.70 16.77
C VAL A 149 0.29 1.41 18.24
N SER A 150 -0.06 0.20 18.72
CA SER A 150 0.20 -0.19 20.10
C SER A 150 1.71 -0.30 20.37
N GLY A 151 2.51 -0.82 19.42
CA GLY A 151 3.96 -0.82 19.53
C GLY A 151 4.54 0.58 19.75
N VAL A 152 4.09 1.57 18.97
CA VAL A 152 4.52 2.98 19.11
C VAL A 152 4.07 3.59 20.45
N LEU A 153 2.95 3.14 21.02
CA LEU A 153 2.47 3.61 22.32
C LEU A 153 3.24 2.99 23.50
N VAL A 154 3.71 1.75 23.35
CA VAL A 154 4.51 1.05 24.37
C VAL A 154 5.93 1.62 24.43
N ASP A 155 6.55 1.83 23.26
CA ASP A 155 7.86 2.48 23.14
C ASP A 155 7.69 3.87 22.48
N PRO A 156 7.28 4.90 23.25
CA PRO A 156 7.01 6.22 22.70
C PRO A 156 8.30 6.82 22.09
N PRO A 157 8.30 7.16 20.80
CA PRO A 157 9.43 7.79 20.15
C PRO A 157 9.66 9.20 20.70
N ASP A 158 10.91 9.68 20.66
CA ASP A 158 11.19 11.07 21.01
C ASP A 158 10.52 12.00 19.96
N PRO A 159 9.53 12.83 20.35
CA PRO A 159 8.79 13.67 19.42
C PRO A 159 9.69 14.67 18.69
N ARG A 160 10.87 14.99 19.24
CA ARG A 160 11.85 15.87 18.60
C ARG A 160 12.53 15.21 17.41
N GLU A 161 12.86 13.92 17.52
CA GLU A 161 13.46 13.17 16.41
C GLU A 161 12.45 12.89 15.29
N VAL A 162 11.21 12.57 15.66
CA VAL A 162 10.11 12.43 14.71
C VAL A 162 9.86 13.75 13.97
N ALA A 163 9.82 14.88 14.68
CA ALA A 163 9.69 16.20 14.08
C ALA A 163 10.86 16.54 13.15
N ALA A 164 12.08 16.18 13.52
CA ALA A 164 13.27 16.36 12.68
C ALA A 164 13.22 15.52 11.40
N GLY A 165 12.57 14.36 11.43
CA GLY A 165 12.36 13.48 10.27
C GLY A 165 11.45 14.05 9.18
N PHE A 166 10.61 15.03 9.52
CA PHE A 166 9.81 15.76 8.53
C PHE A 166 10.60 16.81 7.76
N ILE A 167 11.84 17.11 8.17
CA ILE A 167 12.71 18.05 7.47
C ILE A 167 13.40 17.29 6.32
N PRO A 168 13.28 17.73 5.05
CA PRO A 168 13.86 17.04 3.92
C PRO A 168 15.39 17.01 4.02
N ARG A 169 15.92 15.82 4.31
CA ARG A 169 17.35 15.52 4.36
C ARG A 169 17.60 14.18 3.69
N PHE A 170 18.74 14.07 3.04
CA PHE A 170 19.24 12.81 2.47
C PHE A 170 20.63 12.54 3.04
N ALA A 171 20.92 11.27 3.30
CA ALA A 171 22.21 10.80 3.78
C ALA A 171 22.81 9.83 2.75
N GLY A 172 23.47 10.39 1.73
CA GLY A 172 24.15 9.62 0.67
C GLY A 172 23.22 8.96 -0.35
N THR A 173 23.81 8.25 -1.31
CA THR A 173 23.12 7.63 -2.45
C THR A 173 22.14 6.53 -2.04
N ASP A 174 22.49 5.73 -1.04
CA ASP A 174 21.64 4.63 -0.56
C ASP A 174 20.31 5.14 0.03
N SER A 175 20.31 6.32 0.66
CA SER A 175 19.08 6.95 1.16
C SER A 175 18.14 7.39 0.03
N VAL A 176 18.69 7.76 -1.13
CA VAL A 176 17.92 8.15 -2.32
C VAL A 176 17.32 6.91 -2.99
N LEU A 177 18.08 5.80 -3.05
CA LEU A 177 17.57 4.54 -3.57
C LEU A 177 16.41 4.02 -2.71
N LEU A 178 16.55 4.06 -1.39
CA LEU A 178 15.48 3.64 -0.49
C LEU A 178 14.28 4.60 -0.54
N ALA A 179 14.51 5.90 -0.61
CA ALA A 179 13.44 6.88 -0.83
C ALA A 179 12.67 6.62 -2.13
N THR A 180 13.39 6.27 -3.20
CA THR A 180 12.77 5.93 -4.50
C THR A 180 11.98 4.63 -4.40
N SER A 181 12.50 3.63 -3.67
CA SER A 181 11.79 2.38 -3.39
C SER A 181 10.50 2.61 -2.59
N MET A 182 10.55 3.43 -1.53
CA MET A 182 9.36 3.80 -0.74
C MET A 182 8.32 4.54 -1.60
N LEU A 183 8.77 5.47 -2.45
CA LEU A 183 7.89 6.17 -3.40
C LEU A 183 7.22 5.19 -4.37
N GLY A 184 7.97 4.25 -4.93
CA GLY A 184 7.46 3.22 -5.84
C GLY A 184 6.48 2.27 -5.17
N ALA A 185 6.76 1.85 -3.93
CA ALA A 185 5.88 0.99 -3.13
C ALA A 185 4.58 1.71 -2.76
N THR A 186 4.64 3.02 -2.48
CA THR A 186 3.46 3.81 -2.13
C THR A 186 2.60 4.14 -3.37
N VAL A 187 3.22 4.49 -4.49
CA VAL A 187 2.46 4.91 -5.70
C VAL A 187 2.34 3.74 -6.66
N MET A 188 1.37 2.86 -6.39
CA MET A 188 1.10 1.67 -7.21
C MET A 188 0.31 2.03 -8.50
N PRO A 189 0.89 1.87 -9.71
CA PRO A 189 0.20 2.21 -10.96
C PRO A 189 -1.05 1.38 -11.21
N HIS A 190 -1.03 0.09 -10.84
CA HIS A 190 -2.16 -0.81 -11.02
C HIS A 190 -3.35 -0.42 -10.13
N ALA A 191 -3.11 0.08 -8.91
CA ALA A 191 -4.15 0.58 -8.01
C ALA A 191 -4.89 1.79 -8.60
N ILE A 192 -4.18 2.65 -9.34
CA ILE A 192 -4.78 3.79 -10.06
C ILE A 192 -5.77 3.29 -11.12
N TYR A 193 -5.38 2.28 -11.92
CA TYR A 193 -6.24 1.70 -12.96
C TYR A 193 -7.48 1.01 -12.35
N VAL A 194 -7.27 0.16 -11.35
CA VAL A 194 -8.34 -0.59 -10.67
C VAL A 194 -9.32 0.35 -9.97
N HIS A 195 -8.85 1.42 -9.33
CA HIS A 195 -9.74 2.38 -8.68
C HIS A 195 -10.60 3.16 -9.69
N SER A 196 -10.08 3.45 -10.88
CA SER A 196 -10.89 4.05 -11.95
C SER A 196 -12.04 3.13 -12.40
N ALA A 197 -11.79 1.80 -12.43
CA ALA A 197 -12.79 0.79 -12.76
C ALA A 197 -13.81 0.58 -11.63
N LEU A 198 -13.36 0.45 -10.39
CA LEU A 198 -14.21 0.32 -9.20
C LEU A 198 -15.11 1.55 -8.98
N ALA A 199 -14.57 2.75 -9.21
CA ALA A 199 -15.33 3.99 -9.12
C ALA A 199 -16.47 4.04 -10.15
N ARG A 200 -16.22 3.53 -11.37
CA ARG A 200 -17.22 3.38 -12.43
C ARG A 200 -18.28 2.34 -12.07
N ASP A 201 -17.87 1.12 -11.70
CA ASP A 201 -18.79 0.01 -11.46
C ASP A 201 -19.75 0.29 -10.30
N ARG A 202 -19.33 1.07 -9.29
CA ARG A 202 -20.20 1.44 -8.17
C ARG A 202 -21.19 2.57 -8.47
N HIS A 203 -20.83 3.54 -9.31
CA HIS A 203 -21.63 4.76 -9.49
C HIS A 203 -22.29 4.87 -10.87
N GLY A 204 -21.94 3.97 -11.81
CA GLY A 204 -22.48 3.96 -13.17
C GLY A 204 -22.20 5.28 -13.92
N ARG A 205 -23.18 5.70 -14.74
CA ARG A 205 -23.20 7.03 -15.38
C ARG A 205 -24.17 7.95 -14.64
N PRO A 206 -23.77 8.60 -13.53
CA PRO A 206 -24.66 9.53 -12.84
C PRO A 206 -25.00 10.70 -13.77
N HIS A 207 -26.30 10.99 -13.92
CA HIS A 207 -26.80 12.09 -14.75
C HIS A 207 -26.21 13.44 -14.29
N ALA A 208 -25.96 14.34 -15.24
CA ALA A 208 -25.34 15.63 -14.95
C ALA A 208 -26.23 16.48 -14.01
N GLY A 209 -25.69 16.91 -12.86
CA GLY A 209 -26.43 17.70 -11.87
C GLY A 209 -25.82 17.67 -10.45
N HIS A 210 -26.60 18.09 -9.44
CA HIS A 210 -26.20 18.12 -8.02
C HIS A 210 -25.79 16.73 -7.47
N GLN A 211 -26.34 15.64 -8.01
CA GLN A 211 -25.94 14.28 -7.62
C GLN A 211 -24.47 14.00 -7.92
N ARG A 212 -23.92 14.50 -9.04
CA ARG A 212 -22.52 14.28 -9.43
C ARG A 212 -21.55 15.06 -8.55
N SER A 213 -21.86 16.32 -8.20
CA SER A 213 -21.02 17.10 -7.30
C SER A 213 -21.04 16.56 -5.87
N HIS A 214 -22.18 16.05 -5.41
CA HIS A 214 -22.30 15.36 -4.13
C HIS A 214 -21.49 14.05 -4.11
N LEU A 215 -21.65 13.21 -5.13
CA LEU A 215 -20.87 11.97 -5.29
C LEU A 215 -19.36 12.24 -5.31
N LEU A 216 -18.91 13.26 -6.07
CA LEU A 216 -17.50 13.66 -6.10
C LEU A 216 -16.98 14.13 -4.73
N ARG A 217 -17.81 14.80 -3.93
CA ARG A 217 -17.44 15.24 -2.58
C ARG A 217 -17.36 14.08 -1.61
N VAL A 218 -18.30 13.13 -1.69
CA VAL A 218 -18.29 11.90 -0.88
C VAL A 218 -17.08 11.05 -1.25
N THR A 219 -16.80 10.83 -2.54
CA THR A 219 -15.61 10.09 -2.99
C THR A 219 -14.32 10.79 -2.58
N ARG A 220 -14.26 12.13 -2.62
CA ARG A 220 -13.10 12.88 -2.11
C ARG A 220 -12.83 12.58 -0.64
N TRP A 221 -13.86 12.64 0.19
CA TRP A 221 -13.74 12.36 1.62
C TRP A 221 -13.41 10.90 1.89
N ASP A 222 -14.01 9.96 1.15
CA ASP A 222 -13.72 8.51 1.26
C ASP A 222 -12.24 8.24 0.96
N VAL A 223 -11.70 8.79 -0.15
CA VAL A 223 -10.28 8.65 -0.51
C VAL A 223 -9.36 9.31 0.51
N LEU A 224 -9.70 10.53 0.95
CA LEU A 224 -8.85 11.28 1.89
C LEU A 224 -8.79 10.60 3.26
N VAL A 225 -9.92 10.12 3.77
CA VAL A 225 -9.96 9.42 5.06
C VAL A 225 -9.24 8.08 4.95
N ALA A 226 -9.49 7.30 3.91
CA ALA A 226 -8.94 5.96 3.79
C ALA A 226 -7.41 5.98 3.58
N LEU A 227 -6.90 6.83 2.67
CA LEU A 227 -5.45 7.00 2.50
C LEU A 227 -4.80 7.75 3.67
N GLY A 228 -5.54 8.63 4.36
CA GLY A 228 -5.07 9.28 5.58
C GLY A 228 -4.81 8.26 6.69
N ILE A 229 -5.73 7.32 6.90
CA ILE A 229 -5.55 6.21 7.84
C ILE A 229 -4.35 5.35 7.41
N ALA A 230 -4.26 4.95 6.14
CA ALA A 230 -3.12 4.17 5.65
C ALA A 230 -1.78 4.90 5.86
N GLY A 231 -1.73 6.21 5.59
CA GLY A 231 -0.55 7.04 5.82
C GLY A 231 -0.14 7.09 7.30
N VAL A 232 -1.11 7.21 8.21
CA VAL A 232 -0.82 7.17 9.66
C VAL A 232 -0.25 5.81 10.07
N VAL A 233 -0.82 4.70 9.57
CA VAL A 233 -0.30 3.36 9.85
C VAL A 233 1.12 3.20 9.29
N ASN A 234 1.39 3.66 8.07
CA ASN A 234 2.74 3.62 7.48
C ASN A 234 3.75 4.44 8.27
N ILE A 235 3.36 5.63 8.76
CA ILE A 235 4.21 6.43 9.64
C ILE A 235 4.47 5.68 10.95
N ALA A 236 3.44 5.08 11.56
CA ALA A 236 3.59 4.29 12.77
C ALA A 236 4.54 3.08 12.57
N MET A 237 4.43 2.38 11.44
CA MET A 237 5.35 1.30 11.08
C MET A 237 6.80 1.77 11.00
N LEU A 238 7.06 2.86 10.28
CA LEU A 238 8.41 3.39 10.11
C LEU A 238 8.98 3.87 11.46
N VAL A 239 8.17 4.57 12.25
CA VAL A 239 8.54 5.04 13.59
C VAL A 239 8.86 3.86 14.51
N LEU A 240 8.02 2.81 14.53
CA LEU A 240 8.27 1.61 15.32
C LEU A 240 9.57 0.92 14.90
N ALA A 241 9.81 0.79 13.59
CA ALA A 241 11.06 0.24 13.08
C ALA A 241 12.26 1.13 13.47
N ALA A 242 12.10 2.45 13.47
CA ALA A 242 13.13 3.38 13.89
C ALA A 242 13.43 3.36 15.40
N THR A 243 12.44 3.06 16.25
CA THR A 243 12.64 2.95 17.71
C THR A 243 13.14 1.58 18.12
N SER A 244 12.53 0.51 17.60
CA SER A 244 12.74 -0.85 18.07
C SER A 244 13.85 -1.59 17.32
N LEU A 245 14.19 -1.18 16.08
CA LEU A 245 15.18 -1.88 15.25
C LEU A 245 16.45 -1.05 14.97
N ARG A 246 16.56 0.19 15.45
CA ARG A 246 17.76 1.02 15.25
C ARG A 246 18.96 0.42 15.99
N GLY A 247 20.00 0.06 15.23
CA GLY A 247 21.31 -0.31 15.76
C GLY A 247 21.52 -1.81 15.98
N ILE A 248 20.58 -2.66 15.56
CA ILE A 248 20.75 -4.12 15.61
C ILE A 248 21.33 -4.60 14.26
N PRO A 249 22.54 -5.18 14.22
CA PRO A 249 23.13 -5.65 12.97
C PRO A 249 22.29 -6.79 12.38
N GLY A 250 21.86 -6.64 11.11
CA GLY A 250 21.07 -7.64 10.38
C GLY A 250 19.60 -7.26 10.11
N THR A 251 19.08 -6.15 10.64
CA THR A 251 17.69 -5.68 10.43
C THR A 251 17.40 -5.12 9.03
N ASP A 252 18.31 -5.35 8.07
CA ASP A 252 18.15 -4.99 6.66
C ASP A 252 17.17 -5.93 5.95
N THR A 253 16.88 -7.09 6.54
CA THR A 253 15.89 -8.07 6.07
C THR A 253 14.75 -8.22 7.07
N ILE A 254 13.57 -8.62 6.59
CA ILE A 254 12.39 -8.92 7.44
C ILE A 254 12.76 -9.98 8.50
N GLU A 255 13.67 -10.90 8.16
CA GLU A 255 14.21 -11.92 9.07
C GLU A 255 15.01 -11.33 10.24
N GLY A 256 15.88 -10.37 9.98
CA GLY A 256 16.65 -9.69 11.03
C GLY A 256 15.78 -8.77 11.90
N ALA A 257 14.72 -8.18 11.33
CA ALA A 257 13.75 -7.41 12.10
C ALA A 257 12.99 -8.28 13.12
N HIS A 258 12.68 -9.53 12.79
CA HIS A 258 12.05 -10.47 13.73
C HIS A 258 13.03 -10.98 14.80
N ALA A 259 14.26 -11.32 14.40
CA ALA A 259 15.30 -11.76 15.34
C ALA A 259 15.60 -10.71 16.43
N ALA A 260 15.54 -9.43 16.07
CA ALA A 260 15.70 -8.29 16.96
C ALA A 260 14.56 -8.11 17.99
N VAL A 261 13.34 -8.54 17.66
CA VAL A 261 12.16 -8.39 18.53
C VAL A 261 11.98 -9.58 19.47
N VAL A 262 12.51 -10.75 19.09
CA VAL A 262 12.40 -11.99 19.88
C VAL A 262 13.59 -12.18 20.84
N SER A 263 14.71 -11.47 20.65
CA SER A 263 15.87 -11.47 21.56
C SER A 263 15.70 -10.53 22.74
#